data_AF-A0A2J0KVJ3-F1
#
_entry.id   AF-A0A2J0KVJ3-F1
#
_cell.length_a   1.000
_cell.length_b   1.000
_cell.length_c   1.000
_cell.angle_alpha   90.00
_cell.angle_beta   90.00
_cell.angle_gamma   90.00
#
_symmetry.space_group_name_H-M   'P 1'
#
loop_
_entity.id
_entity.type
_entity.pdbx_description
1 polymer ?
#
loop_
_entity_poly.entity_id
_entity_poly.type
_entity_poly.pdbx_seq_one_letter_code
_entity_poly.pdbx_strand_id
1 'polypeptide(L)'
;MALMIARGDMGVSLPIYEIPVIQKKIIKKCNRAGKFVITATQMLESMTEHPRPTRAEVTDVANAVIDGTDFVMLSAESAVGKHPVESVAMMDNIIKFTENYLRTSSHDK
;
A
#
# COMPACT_ATOMS: atom_id res chain seq x y z
N MET A 1 -6.09 -15.63 10.64
CA MET A 1 -5.61 -14.45 11.39
C MET A 1 -4.76 -13.63 10.44
N ALA A 2 -5.14 -12.37 10.21
CA ALA A 2 -4.44 -11.42 9.35
C ALA A 2 -3.92 -10.25 10.22
N LEU A 3 -2.94 -9.51 9.73
CA LEU A 3 -2.36 -8.36 10.42
C LEU A 3 -2.49 -7.12 9.52
N MET A 4 -2.92 -6.01 10.10
CA MET A 4 -3.01 -4.73 9.39
C MET A 4 -1.93 -3.77 9.87
N ILE A 5 -1.27 -3.10 8.93
CA ILE A 5 -0.32 -2.02 9.17
C ILE A 5 -1.06 -0.70 9.00
N ALA A 6 -1.57 -0.15 10.10
CA ALA A 6 -2.28 1.13 10.13
C ALA A 6 -1.30 2.28 10.30
N ARG A 7 -0.84 2.87 9.19
CA ARG A 7 0.22 3.89 9.20
C ARG A 7 -0.19 5.20 9.84
N GLY A 8 -1.48 5.56 9.78
CA GLY A 8 -2.04 6.70 10.50
C GLY A 8 -1.82 6.59 12.01
N ASP A 9 -2.19 5.47 12.62
CA ASP A 9 -2.00 5.23 14.07
C ASP A 9 -0.52 5.09 14.45
N MET A 10 0.28 4.43 13.60
CA MET A 10 1.72 4.35 13.77
C MET A 10 2.38 5.73 13.74
N GLY A 11 1.88 6.65 12.90
CA GLY A 11 2.36 8.04 12.82
C GLY A 11 2.17 8.85 14.09
N VAL A 12 1.18 8.50 14.91
CA VAL A 12 0.96 9.11 16.22
C VAL A 12 1.88 8.52 17.28
N SER A 13 2.20 7.22 17.15
CA SER A 13 2.84 6.44 18.21
C SER A 13 4.36 6.29 18.05
N LEU A 14 4.89 6.47 16.83
CA LEU A 14 6.28 6.19 16.46
C LEU A 14 6.87 7.35 15.67
N PRO A 15 8.20 7.55 15.70
CA PRO A 15 8.85 8.51 14.83
C PRO A 15 8.62 8.17 13.35
N ILE A 16 8.19 9.16 12.56
CA ILE A 16 7.71 8.95 11.18
C ILE A 16 8.75 8.29 10.26
N TYR A 17 10.05 8.51 10.50
CA TYR A 17 11.14 7.92 9.72
C TYR A 17 11.36 6.43 10.00
N GLU A 18 10.80 5.89 11.09
CA GLU A 18 10.87 4.46 11.42
C GLU A 18 9.77 3.65 10.72
N ILE A 19 8.64 4.28 10.40
CA ILE A 19 7.45 3.63 9.85
C ILE A 19 7.77 2.79 8.60
N PRO A 20 8.50 3.31 7.58
CA PRO A 20 8.81 2.51 6.39
C PRO A 20 9.61 1.24 6.71
N VAL A 21 10.55 1.33 7.66
CA VAL A 21 11.39 0.19 8.07
C VAL A 21 10.55 -0.83 8.86
N ILE A 22 9.67 -0.37 9.74
CA ILE A 22 8.80 -1.23 10.54
C ILE A 22 7.78 -1.94 9.65
N GLN A 23 7.14 -1.25 8.70
CA GLN A 23 6.24 -1.85 7.70
C GLN A 23 6.93 -3.03 7.00
N LYS A 24 8.11 -2.79 6.43
CA LYS A 24 8.90 -3.84 5.74
C LYS A 24 9.19 -5.03 6.64
N LYS A 25 9.54 -4.79 7.91
CA LYS A 25 9.80 -5.85 8.90
C LYS A 25 8.53 -6.66 9.19
N ILE A 26 7.38 -6.00 9.34
CA ILE A 26 6.11 -6.64 9.61
C ILE A 26 5.70 -7.52 8.43
N ILE A 27 5.69 -6.97 7.21
CA ILE A 27 5.35 -7.72 5.98
C ILE A 27 6.21 -8.98 5.87
N LYS A 28 7.54 -8.86 5.99
CA LYS A 28 8.46 -10.01 5.96
C LYS A 28 8.20 -11.05 7.05
N LYS A 29 7.74 -10.65 8.24
CA LYS A 29 7.39 -11.58 9.32
C LYS A 29 6.08 -12.30 9.01
N CYS A 30 5.07 -11.57 8.53
CA CYS A 30 3.78 -12.13 8.12
C CYS A 30 3.94 -13.16 7.00
N ASN A 31 4.70 -12.82 5.95
CA ASN A 31 4.94 -13.71 4.81
C ASN A 31 5.64 -15.01 5.26
N ARG A 32 6.67 -14.90 6.13
CA ARG A 32 7.35 -16.09 6.69
C ARG A 32 6.46 -16.95 7.58
N ALA A 33 5.47 -16.34 8.23
CA ALA A 33 4.52 -17.03 9.10
C ALA A 33 3.28 -17.54 8.35
N GLY A 34 3.17 -17.32 7.03
CA GLY A 34 1.98 -17.64 6.25
C GLY A 34 0.73 -16.90 6.75
N LYS A 35 0.90 -15.67 7.24
CA LYS A 35 -0.20 -14.82 7.72
C LYS A 35 -0.42 -13.68 6.75
N PHE A 36 -1.67 -13.44 6.38
CA PHE A 36 -2.02 -12.31 5.54
C PHE A 36 -1.64 -10.98 6.19
N VAL A 37 -1.12 -10.06 5.40
CA VAL A 37 -0.79 -8.70 5.80
C VAL A 37 -1.47 -7.67 4.89
N ILE A 38 -2.00 -6.61 5.50
CA ILE A 38 -2.69 -5.52 4.83
C ILE A 38 -1.92 -4.22 5.10
N THR A 39 -1.53 -3.49 4.06
CA THR A 39 -0.99 -2.13 4.20
C THR A 39 -2.13 -1.13 4.05
N ALA A 40 -2.38 -0.32 5.08
CA ALA A 40 -3.53 0.56 5.15
C ALA A 40 -3.16 2.01 5.47
N THR A 41 -4.11 2.91 5.18
CA THR A 41 -4.09 4.37 5.41
C THR A 41 -3.07 5.12 4.55
N GLN A 42 -3.43 6.34 4.13
CA GLN A 42 -2.58 7.24 3.35
C GLN A 42 -2.00 6.62 2.07
N MET A 43 -2.77 5.76 1.40
CA MET A 43 -2.27 5.06 0.20
C MET A 43 -2.45 5.94 -1.05
N LEU A 44 -3.60 6.59 -1.20
CA LEU A 44 -3.90 7.55 -2.27
C LEU A 44 -4.62 8.78 -1.70
N GLU A 45 -4.23 9.24 -0.51
CA GLU A 45 -4.92 10.26 0.29
C GLU A 45 -5.30 11.51 -0.52
N SER A 46 -4.41 12.01 -1.37
CA SER A 46 -4.67 13.19 -2.21
C SER A 46 -5.85 13.02 -3.16
N MET A 47 -6.23 11.77 -3.47
CA MET A 47 -7.39 11.46 -4.30
C MET A 47 -8.75 11.64 -3.61
N THR A 48 -8.76 11.91 -2.31
CA THR A 48 -9.98 12.40 -1.62
C THR A 48 -10.48 13.69 -2.24
N GLU A 49 -9.57 14.57 -2.65
CA GLU A 49 -9.89 15.90 -3.20
C GLU A 49 -9.57 16.02 -4.69
N HIS A 50 -8.51 15.35 -5.15
CA HIS A 50 -8.00 15.48 -6.51
C HIS A 50 -8.28 14.22 -7.37
N PRO A 51 -8.48 14.36 -8.69
CA PRO A 51 -8.75 13.20 -9.55
C PRO A 51 -7.49 12.34 -9.84
N ARG A 52 -6.31 12.72 -9.33
CA ARG A 52 -5.04 12.01 -9.55
C ARG A 52 -4.17 12.04 -8.30
N PRO A 53 -3.44 10.96 -8.01
CA PRO A 53 -2.53 10.91 -6.89
C PRO A 53 -1.22 11.63 -7.19
N THR A 54 -0.44 11.86 -6.16
CA THR A 54 0.95 12.30 -6.26
C THR A 54 1.87 11.15 -6.71
N ARG A 55 3.05 11.50 -7.23
CA ARG A 55 4.08 10.49 -7.56
C ARG A 55 4.57 9.72 -6.32
N ALA A 56 4.55 10.36 -5.16
CA ALA A 56 4.96 9.75 -3.90
C ALA A 56 3.98 8.64 -3.50
N GLU A 57 2.67 8.89 -3.56
CA GLU A 57 1.64 7.89 -3.26
C GLU A 57 1.68 6.70 -4.22
N VAL A 58 1.83 6.96 -5.53
CA VAL A 58 1.99 5.88 -6.52
C VAL A 58 3.20 5.01 -6.19
N THR A 59 4.32 5.65 -5.82
CA THR A 59 5.56 4.95 -5.46
C THR A 59 5.39 4.16 -4.16
N ASP A 60 4.65 4.69 -3.20
CA ASP A 60 4.40 4.07 -1.91
C ASP A 60 3.53 2.81 -2.04
N VAL A 61 2.42 2.88 -2.79
CA VAL A 61 1.59 1.71 -3.12
C VAL A 61 2.42 0.63 -3.82
N ALA A 62 3.17 1.00 -4.86
CA ALA A 62 4.02 0.06 -5.60
C ALA A 62 5.05 -0.61 -4.68
N ASN A 63 5.68 0.14 -3.78
CA ASN A 63 6.65 -0.42 -2.83
C ASN A 63 6.00 -1.37 -1.82
N ALA A 64 4.78 -1.09 -1.35
CA ALA A 64 4.06 -2.02 -0.47
C ALA A 64 3.80 -3.37 -1.16
N VAL A 65 3.45 -3.35 -2.45
CA VAL A 65 3.29 -4.56 -3.29
C VAL A 65 4.64 -5.27 -3.47
N ILE A 66 5.71 -4.54 -3.80
CA ILE A 66 7.07 -5.10 -3.95
C ILE A 66 7.58 -5.74 -2.66
N ASP A 67 7.25 -5.14 -1.50
CA ASP A 67 7.59 -5.69 -0.19
C ASP A 67 6.84 -7.01 0.10
N GLY A 68 5.79 -7.30 -0.66
CA GLY A 68 5.00 -8.52 -0.58
C GLY A 68 3.81 -8.39 0.36
N THR A 69 3.16 -7.23 0.42
CA THR A 69 1.87 -7.13 1.11
C THR A 69 0.81 -7.93 0.37
N ASP A 70 -0.09 -8.62 1.08
CA ASP A 70 -1.16 -9.40 0.43
C ASP A 70 -2.30 -8.49 -0.04
N PHE A 71 -2.56 -7.42 0.70
CA PHE A 71 -3.62 -6.47 0.39
C PHE A 71 -3.20 -5.04 0.66
N VAL A 72 -3.79 -4.14 -0.12
CA VAL A 72 -3.73 -2.69 0.11
C VAL A 72 -5.13 -2.17 0.38
N MET A 73 -5.25 -1.15 1.22
CA MET A 73 -6.54 -0.63 1.67
C MET A 73 -6.67 0.87 1.40
N LEU A 74 -7.77 1.25 0.74
CA LEU A 74 -8.27 2.62 0.68
C LEU A 74 -9.17 2.89 1.90
N SER A 75 -9.07 4.10 2.45
CA SER A 75 -9.81 4.55 3.62
C SER A 75 -10.76 5.69 3.24
N ALA A 76 -10.38 6.95 3.47
CA ALA A 76 -11.21 8.11 3.14
C ALA A 76 -11.43 8.22 1.63
N GLU A 77 -10.45 7.80 0.83
CA GLU A 77 -10.44 7.89 -0.63
C GLU A 77 -11.69 7.26 -1.26
N SER A 78 -12.10 6.07 -0.77
CA SER A 78 -13.27 5.34 -1.27
C SER A 78 -14.52 5.55 -0.43
N ALA A 79 -14.39 5.88 0.86
CA ALA A 79 -15.53 6.01 1.77
C ALA A 79 -16.25 7.36 1.64
N VAL A 80 -15.49 8.46 1.52
CA VAL A 80 -16.04 9.84 1.56
C VAL A 80 -15.39 10.78 0.54
N GLY A 81 -14.37 10.33 -0.19
CA GLY A 81 -13.66 11.13 -1.19
C GLY A 81 -14.53 11.53 -2.38
N LYS A 82 -14.10 12.57 -3.10
CA LYS A 82 -14.76 13.09 -4.31
C LYS A 82 -14.60 12.20 -5.54
N HIS A 83 -13.58 11.33 -5.55
CA HIS A 83 -13.21 10.47 -6.67
C HIS A 83 -13.05 8.99 -6.26
N PRO A 84 -14.10 8.37 -5.66
CA PRO A 84 -13.96 7.04 -5.04
C PRO A 84 -13.75 5.92 -6.07
N VAL A 85 -14.41 6.01 -7.23
CA VAL A 85 -14.27 5.02 -8.32
C VAL A 85 -12.89 5.13 -8.96
N GLU A 86 -12.44 6.35 -9.21
CA GLU A 86 -11.13 6.65 -9.78
C GLU A 86 -10.01 6.22 -8.84
N SER A 87 -10.19 6.39 -7.52
CA SER A 87 -9.23 5.93 -6.51
C SER A 87 -9.06 4.41 -6.53
N VAL A 88 -10.16 3.65 -6.63
CA VAL A 88 -10.11 2.19 -6.78
C VAL A 88 -9.46 1.79 -8.09
N ALA A 89 -9.83 2.43 -9.21
CA ALA A 89 -9.25 2.14 -10.53
C ALA A 89 -7.75 2.48 -10.58
N MET A 90 -7.32 3.57 -9.94
CA MET A 90 -5.92 3.94 -9.82
C MET A 90 -5.13 2.91 -9.02
N MET A 91 -5.66 2.49 -7.86
CA MET A 91 -5.07 1.45 -7.03
C MET A 91 -4.88 0.14 -7.84
N ASP A 92 -5.92 -0.31 -8.55
CA ASP A 92 -5.88 -1.51 -9.40
C ASP A 92 -4.80 -1.41 -10.50
N ASN A 93 -4.70 -0.25 -11.17
CA ASN A 93 -3.68 -0.03 -12.19
C ASN A 93 -2.25 -0.12 -11.63
N ILE A 94 -1.99 0.47 -10.45
CA ILE A 94 -0.67 0.43 -9.81
C ILE A 94 -0.31 -1.01 -9.43
N ILE A 95 -1.25 -1.75 -8.84
CA ILE A 95 -1.05 -3.15 -8.44
C ILE A 95 -0.71 -4.00 -9.66
N LYS A 96 -1.58 -4.00 -10.69
CA LYS A 96 -1.40 -4.80 -11.90
C LYS A 96 -0.08 -4.52 -12.59
N PHE A 97 0.30 -3.25 -12.71
CA PHE A 97 1.56 -2.89 -13.33
C PHE A 97 2.76 -3.42 -12.52
N THR A 98 2.71 -3.26 -11.19
CA THR A 98 3.79 -3.68 -10.28
C THR A 98 3.93 -5.19 -10.23
N GLU A 99 2.83 -5.94 -10.12
CA GLU A 99 2.83 -7.41 -10.13
C GLU A 99 3.36 -7.97 -11.45
N ASN A 100 2.99 -7.36 -12.58
CA ASN A 100 3.53 -7.75 -13.88
C ASN A 100 5.06 -7.58 -13.92
N TYR A 101 5.58 -6.47 -13.40
CA TYR A 101 7.03 -6.25 -13.27
C TYR A 101 7.71 -7.31 -12.40
N LEU A 102 7.11 -7.70 -11.28
CA LEU A 102 7.66 -8.76 -10.42
C LEU A 102 7.68 -10.12 -11.12
N ARG A 103 6.63 -10.45 -11.90
CA ARG A 103 6.57 -11.70 -12.66
C ARG A 103 7.67 -11.76 -13.73
N THR A 104 7.88 -10.70 -14.49
CA THR A 104 8.93 -10.67 -15.53
C THR A 104 10.33 -10.71 -14.92
N SER A 105 10.56 -9.95 -13.84
CA SER A 105 11.87 -9.92 -13.15
C SER A 105 12.25 -11.25 -12.50
N SER A 106 11.27 -12.12 -12.26
CA SER A 106 11.51 -13.47 -11.71
C SER A 106 11.93 -14.48 -12.79
N HIS A 107 11.79 -14.16 -14.08
CA HIS A 107 12.24 -15.00 -15.20
C HIS A 107 13.67 -14.69 -15.66
N ASP A 108 14.24 -13.57 -15.19
CA ASP A 108 15.63 -13.16 -15.49
C ASP A 108 16.66 -13.64 -14.44
N LYS A 109 16.25 -14.56 -13.54
CA LYS A 109 17.10 -15.24 -12.55
C LYS A 109 17.02 -16.75 -12.73
#